data_AF-A0ABD0MVJ8-F1
#
_entry.id   AF-A0ABD0MVJ8-F1
#
_cell.length_a   1.000
_cell.length_b   1.000
_cell.length_c   1.000
_cell.angle_alpha   90.00
_cell.angle_beta   90.00
_cell.angle_gamma   90.00
#
_symmetry.space_group_name_H-M   'P 1'
#
loop_
_entity.id
_entity.type
_entity.pdbx_description
1 polymer ?
#
loop_
_entity_poly.entity_id
_entity_poly.type
_entity_poly.pdbx_seq_one_letter_code
_entity_poly.pdbx_strand_id
1 'polypeptide(L)'
;ACDLTLDPNTANKQLKLSDENRKATYVDEQQSYPDHPDRFDGLTGRCYWETEWSGNDVHISVSYKEIKRKGESSDCWFGWNKNSWSLICSDHRFIARHNKFPTAISAGSVSSKRVGVYVDVSGGTLSFYS
;
A
#
# COMPACT_ATOMS: atom_id res chain seq x y z
N ALA A 1 -2.69 0.36 -18.03
CA ALA A 1 -2.62 -0.43 -16.78
C ALA A 1 -1.22 -0.98 -16.64
N CYS A 2 -0.69 -1.01 -15.43
CA CYS A 2 0.58 -1.67 -15.11
C CYS A 2 0.29 -3.03 -14.51
N ASP A 3 1.12 -4.01 -14.83
CA ASP A 3 1.13 -5.26 -14.07
C ASP A 3 2.10 -5.10 -12.91
N LEU A 4 1.63 -5.34 -11.68
CA LEU A 4 2.42 -5.20 -10.47
C LEU A 4 2.53 -6.55 -9.79
N THR A 5 3.76 -6.92 -9.47
CA THR A 5 4.08 -8.07 -8.62
C THR A 5 4.68 -7.57 -7.32
N LEU A 6 4.37 -8.24 -6.22
CA LEU A 6 4.95 -7.93 -4.92
C LEU A 6 6.38 -8.48 -4.88
N ASP A 7 7.32 -7.67 -4.42
CA ASP A 7 8.71 -8.06 -4.29
C ASP A 7 8.93 -8.77 -2.93
N PRO A 8 9.27 -10.08 -2.90
CA PRO A 8 9.53 -10.81 -1.66
C PRO A 8 10.69 -10.23 -0.85
N ASN A 9 11.64 -9.54 -1.50
CA ASN A 9 12.76 -8.88 -0.81
C ASN A 9 12.27 -7.70 0.05
N THR A 10 11.10 -7.16 -0.26
CA THR A 10 10.50 -6.03 0.45
C THR A 10 9.47 -6.41 1.50
N ALA A 11 8.86 -7.58 1.35
CA ALA A 11 7.75 -8.00 2.18
C ALA A 11 8.15 -8.06 3.66
N ASN A 12 7.20 -7.68 4.53
CA ASN A 12 7.33 -7.92 5.96
C ASN A 12 7.26 -9.44 6.21
N LYS A 13 7.99 -9.93 7.21
CA LYS A 13 7.98 -11.35 7.57
C LYS A 13 6.61 -11.87 8.04
N GLN A 14 5.67 -11.02 8.41
CA GLN A 14 4.30 -11.41 8.74
C GLN A 14 3.35 -11.41 7.53
N LEU A 15 3.86 -11.17 6.32
CA LEU A 15 3.08 -11.26 5.09
C LEU A 15 3.51 -12.50 4.33
N LYS A 16 2.57 -13.37 3.97
CA LYS A 16 2.80 -14.47 3.05
C LYS A 16 2.41 -14.06 1.64
N LEU A 17 3.39 -14.09 0.73
CA LEU A 17 3.16 -13.91 -0.70
C LEU A 17 2.74 -15.23 -1.36
N SER A 18 1.81 -15.15 -2.30
CA SER A 18 1.26 -16.28 -3.06
C SER A 18 0.76 -15.81 -4.43
N ASP A 19 0.29 -16.74 -5.26
CA ASP A 19 -0.24 -16.44 -6.60
C ASP A 19 0.75 -15.64 -7.45
N GLU A 20 1.95 -16.20 -7.62
CA GLU A 20 3.05 -15.56 -8.36
C GLU A 20 3.41 -14.15 -7.80
N ASN A 21 3.31 -14.01 -6.48
CA ASN A 21 3.48 -12.77 -5.73
C ASN A 21 2.45 -11.67 -6.07
N ARG A 22 1.26 -12.03 -6.53
CA ARG A 22 0.16 -11.09 -6.78
C ARG A 22 -0.79 -10.98 -5.59
N LYS A 23 -0.64 -11.86 -4.59
CA LYS A 23 -1.44 -11.86 -3.36
C LYS A 23 -0.56 -11.84 -2.12
N ALA A 24 -0.83 -10.89 -1.23
CA ALA A 24 -0.30 -10.86 0.14
C ALA A 24 -1.39 -11.24 1.15
N THR A 25 -1.03 -11.99 2.18
CA THR A 25 -1.93 -12.33 3.30
C THR A 25 -1.17 -12.21 4.62
N TYR A 26 -1.79 -11.57 5.61
CA TYR A 26 -1.23 -11.52 6.96
C TYR A 26 -1.28 -12.92 7.59
N VAL A 27 -0.17 -13.32 8.22
CA VAL A 27 -0.02 -14.59 8.93
C VAL A 27 0.76 -14.33 10.22
N ASP A 28 0.47 -15.13 11.26
CA ASP A 28 1.17 -15.01 12.54
C ASP A 28 2.58 -15.60 12.48
N GLU A 29 2.81 -16.62 11.64
CA GLU A 29 4.14 -17.20 11.46
C GLU A 29 5.05 -16.29 10.64
N GLN A 30 6.28 -16.10 11.11
CA GLN A 30 7.29 -15.35 10.37
C GLN A 30 7.76 -16.12 9.12
N GLN A 31 7.58 -15.51 7.96
CA GLN A 31 8.09 -15.97 6.67
C GLN A 31 9.61 -15.74 6.57
N SER A 32 10.28 -16.67 5.92
CA SER A 32 11.74 -16.67 5.72
C SER A 32 12.17 -15.78 4.54
N TYR A 33 11.90 -14.48 4.62
CA TYR A 33 12.40 -13.52 3.64
C TYR A 33 13.81 -13.02 3.99
N PRO A 34 14.74 -13.01 3.02
CA PRO A 34 16.09 -12.49 3.24
C PRO A 34 16.04 -10.99 3.48
N ASP A 35 16.96 -10.49 4.31
CA ASP A 35 17.13 -9.05 4.43
C ASP A 35 17.79 -8.49 3.17
N HIS A 36 17.06 -7.67 2.43
CA HIS A 36 17.58 -7.02 1.22
C HIS A 36 17.68 -5.48 1.41
N PRO A 37 18.81 -4.86 1.01
CA PRO A 37 19.01 -3.41 1.11
C PRO A 37 18.24 -2.65 0.01
N ASP A 38 18.13 -3.21 -1.19
CA ASP A 38 17.33 -2.62 -2.27
C ASP A 38 15.90 -3.16 -2.17
N ARG A 39 14.97 -2.29 -1.78
CA ARG A 39 13.57 -2.66 -1.64
C ARG A 39 12.72 -1.73 -2.53
N PHE A 40 11.84 -2.35 -3.31
CA PHE A 40 10.76 -1.82 -4.15
C PHE A 40 11.19 -1.52 -5.57
N ASP A 41 10.40 -2.05 -6.51
CA ASP A 41 10.30 -1.54 -7.86
C ASP A 41 9.63 -0.17 -7.82
N GLY A 42 10.24 0.80 -8.50
CA GLY A 42 9.71 2.15 -8.62
C GLY A 42 8.73 2.25 -9.78
N LEU A 43 7.65 3.01 -9.59
CA LEU A 43 6.81 3.42 -10.71
C LEU A 43 7.46 4.62 -11.40
N THR A 44 7.59 4.56 -12.72
CA THR A 44 8.01 5.71 -13.54
C THR A 44 6.86 6.13 -14.46
N GLY A 45 6.62 7.44 -14.58
CA GLY A 45 5.55 7.96 -15.44
C GLY A 45 4.14 7.79 -14.85
N ARG A 46 3.21 7.29 -15.67
CA ARG A 46 1.80 7.11 -15.32
C ARG A 46 1.48 5.64 -15.16
N CYS A 47 0.84 5.29 -14.06
CA CYS A 47 0.50 3.92 -13.74
C CYS A 47 -0.92 3.80 -13.21
N TYR A 48 -1.58 2.71 -13.59
CA TYR A 48 -2.89 2.33 -13.07
C TYR A 48 -2.90 0.85 -12.75
N TRP A 49 -3.37 0.48 -11.57
CA TRP A 49 -3.61 -0.90 -11.19
C TRP A 49 -4.86 -1.01 -10.33
N GLU A 50 -5.40 -2.22 -10.23
CA GLU A 50 -6.49 -2.56 -9.33
C GLU A 50 -5.98 -3.54 -8.28
N THR A 51 -6.48 -3.44 -7.06
CA THR A 51 -6.24 -4.44 -6.02
C THR A 51 -7.55 -4.81 -5.37
N GLU A 52 -7.77 -6.12 -5.21
CA GLU A 52 -8.79 -6.62 -4.31
C GLU A 52 -8.23 -6.66 -2.89
N TRP A 53 -9.11 -6.48 -1.89
CA TRP A 53 -8.73 -6.48 -0.49
C TRP A 53 -9.82 -7.11 0.37
N SER A 54 -9.45 -7.67 1.52
CA SER A 54 -10.39 -8.28 2.45
C SER A 54 -9.92 -8.12 3.89
N GLY A 55 -10.86 -8.07 4.82
CA GLY A 55 -10.59 -7.89 6.24
C GLY A 55 -10.76 -6.44 6.68
N ASN A 56 -10.36 -6.17 7.92
CA ASN A 56 -10.42 -4.85 8.51
C ASN A 56 -9.00 -4.27 8.61
N ASP A 57 -8.86 -2.98 8.31
CA ASP A 57 -7.58 -2.24 8.39
C ASP A 57 -6.53 -2.70 7.36
N VAL A 58 -6.93 -2.78 6.08
CA VAL A 58 -6.00 -3.00 4.96
C VAL A 58 -5.46 -1.67 4.44
N HIS A 59 -4.14 -1.54 4.29
CA HIS A 59 -3.49 -0.30 3.86
C HIS A 59 -2.97 -0.43 2.44
N ILE A 60 -3.55 0.34 1.52
CA ILE A 60 -3.08 0.46 0.14
C ILE A 60 -2.28 1.76 0.06
N SER A 61 -0.95 1.64 -0.07
CA SER A 61 -0.04 2.77 0.11
C SER A 61 0.86 3.00 -1.09
N VAL A 62 1.19 4.26 -1.31
CA VAL A 62 2.24 4.70 -2.24
C VAL A 62 3.23 5.56 -1.46
N SER A 63 4.52 5.38 -1.73
CA SER A 63 5.58 6.12 -1.05
C SER A 63 6.73 6.43 -1.99
N TYR A 64 7.43 7.51 -1.71
CA TYR A 64 8.75 7.71 -2.29
C TYR A 64 9.77 6.73 -1.70
N LYS A 65 10.86 6.47 -2.44
CA LYS A 65 11.89 5.48 -2.08
C LYS A 65 12.56 5.83 -0.74
N GLU A 66 12.60 7.11 -0.39
CA GLU A 66 13.25 7.73 0.77
C GLU A 66 12.52 7.52 2.10
N ILE A 67 11.35 6.86 2.13
CA ILE A 67 10.69 6.53 3.39
C ILE A 67 11.62 5.66 4.26
N LYS A 68 11.66 5.95 5.57
CA LYS A 68 12.36 5.10 6.53
C LYS A 68 11.64 3.75 6.62
N ARG A 69 12.37 2.65 6.77
CA ARG A 69 11.76 1.30 6.69
C ARG A 69 12.03 0.40 7.90
N LYS A 70 12.85 0.87 8.84
CA LYS A 70 13.27 0.11 10.01
C LYS A 70 13.04 0.90 11.29
N GLY A 71 12.56 0.20 12.31
CA GLY A 71 12.22 0.75 13.62
C GLY A 71 10.75 1.13 13.73
N GLU A 72 10.38 1.60 14.92
CA GLU A 72 8.98 1.80 15.32
C GLU A 72 8.56 3.28 15.30
N SER A 73 9.36 4.15 14.70
CA SER A 73 9.02 5.57 14.60
C SER A 73 7.96 5.81 13.54
N SER A 74 7.21 6.92 13.67
CA SER A 74 6.19 7.32 12.68
C SER A 74 6.74 7.45 11.25
N ASP A 75 8.03 7.72 11.11
CA ASP A 75 8.70 7.83 9.81
C ASP A 75 8.74 6.49 9.04
N CYS A 76 8.52 5.38 9.74
CA CYS A 76 8.50 4.03 9.16
C CYS A 76 7.12 3.58 8.69
N TRP A 77 6.05 4.28 9.08
CA TRP A 77 4.68 3.85 8.81
C TRP A 77 4.08 4.65 7.65
N PHE A 78 3.44 3.95 6.71
CA PHE A 78 2.82 4.61 5.55
C PHE A 78 1.70 5.56 5.98
N GLY A 79 1.68 6.76 5.39
CA GLY A 79 0.76 7.85 5.73
C GLY A 79 1.12 8.63 7.00
N TRP A 80 2.12 8.20 7.78
CA TRP A 80 2.56 8.89 9.01
C TRP A 80 3.77 9.81 8.80
N ASN A 81 4.15 10.03 7.55
CA ASN A 81 5.23 10.90 7.14
C ASN A 81 4.87 11.64 5.83
N LYS A 82 5.68 12.61 5.46
CA LYS A 82 5.52 13.40 4.23
C LYS A 82 5.86 12.65 2.93
N ASN A 83 6.46 11.46 3.02
CA ASN A 83 6.93 10.69 1.87
C ASN A 83 5.97 9.56 1.48
N SER A 84 4.78 9.50 2.08
CA SER A 84 3.81 8.43 1.81
C SER A 84 2.36 8.86 1.95
N TRP A 85 1.51 8.16 1.22
CA TRP A 85 0.07 8.27 1.21
C TRP A 85 -0.53 6.88 1.37
N SER A 86 -1.54 6.73 2.21
CA SER A 86 -2.22 5.46 2.45
C SER A 86 -3.72 5.63 2.34
N LEU A 87 -4.38 4.73 1.62
CA LEU A 87 -5.80 4.48 1.73
C LEU A 87 -6.00 3.29 2.67
N ILE A 88 -6.65 3.56 3.80
CA ILE A 88 -7.00 2.56 4.80
C ILE A 88 -8.41 2.09 4.50
N CYS A 89 -8.54 0.79 4.23
CA CYS A 89 -9.76 0.12 3.86
C CYS A 89 -10.30 -0.70 5.03
N SER A 90 -11.57 -0.47 5.36
CA SER A 90 -12.31 -1.30 6.31
C SER A 90 -13.69 -1.64 5.78
N ASP A 91 -14.36 -2.60 6.42
CA ASP A 91 -15.71 -3.02 6.03
C ASP A 91 -16.76 -1.90 6.05
N HIS A 92 -16.48 -0.78 6.70
CA HIS A 92 -17.44 0.28 6.92
C HIS A 92 -17.06 1.61 6.29
N ARG A 93 -15.78 1.85 5.98
CA ARG A 93 -15.30 3.15 5.50
C ARG A 93 -13.93 3.07 4.85
N PHE A 94 -13.59 4.14 4.15
CA PHE A 94 -12.23 4.44 3.73
C PHE A 94 -11.67 5.64 4.49
N ILE A 95 -10.37 5.61 4.79
CA ILE A 95 -9.64 6.75 5.36
C ILE A 95 -8.41 6.99 4.50
N ALA A 96 -8.33 8.14 3.84
CA ALA A 96 -7.06 8.61 3.29
C ALA A 96 -6.18 9.15 4.42
N ARG A 97 -4.88 8.88 4.38
CA ARG A 97 -3.94 9.40 5.37
C ARG A 97 -2.64 9.84 4.71
N HIS A 98 -2.19 11.04 5.07
CA HIS A 98 -0.89 11.59 4.66
C HIS A 98 -0.31 12.47 5.77
N ASN A 99 1.00 12.36 6.01
CA ASN A 99 1.72 13.15 7.01
C ASN A 99 1.02 13.19 8.39
N LYS A 100 0.53 12.04 8.86
CA LYS A 100 -0.20 11.84 10.14
C LYS A 100 -1.64 12.38 10.16
N PHE A 101 -2.09 13.06 9.11
CA PHE A 101 -3.44 13.60 9.03
C PHE A 101 -4.39 12.59 8.34
N PRO A 102 -5.38 12.05 9.06
CA PRO A 102 -6.42 11.25 8.45
C PRO A 102 -7.53 12.12 7.84
N THR A 103 -8.10 11.65 6.75
CA THR A 103 -9.28 12.21 6.10
C THR A 103 -10.26 11.07 5.88
N ALA A 104 -11.37 11.09 6.62
CA ALA A 104 -12.45 10.13 6.41
C ALA A 104 -13.10 10.40 5.05
N ILE A 105 -13.20 9.36 4.23
CA ILE A 105 -13.84 9.46 2.92
C ILE A 105 -15.30 9.05 3.11
N SER A 106 -16.21 9.97 2.83
CA SER A 106 -17.65 9.71 2.73
C SER A 106 -17.95 8.92 1.46
N ALA A 107 -17.42 7.70 1.37
CA ALA A 107 -17.95 6.71 0.44
C ALA A 107 -19.28 6.22 1.02
N GLY A 108 -20.24 5.86 0.17
CA GLY A 108 -21.44 5.14 0.60
C GLY A 108 -21.07 3.77 1.19
N SER A 109 -22.03 2.84 1.23
CA SER A 109 -21.70 1.45 1.58
C SER A 109 -20.50 0.96 0.74
N VAL A 110 -19.50 0.36 1.40
CA VAL A 110 -18.35 -0.28 0.74
C VAL A 110 -18.85 -1.54 0.05
N SER A 111 -19.53 -1.37 -1.09
CA SER A 111 -20.13 -2.46 -1.86
C SER A 111 -19.08 -3.24 -2.66
N SER A 112 -17.97 -2.58 -2.99
CA SER A 112 -16.84 -3.15 -3.74
C SER A 112 -15.62 -3.32 -2.82
N LYS A 113 -15.05 -4.53 -2.85
CA LYS A 113 -13.80 -4.89 -2.16
C LYS A 113 -12.59 -4.78 -3.10
N ARG A 114 -12.67 -3.83 -4.04
CA ARG A 114 -11.65 -3.54 -5.02
C ARG A 114 -11.37 -2.04 -5.02
N VAL A 115 -10.10 -1.68 -5.15
CA VAL A 115 -9.65 -0.30 -5.27
C VAL A 115 -8.81 -0.16 -6.52
N GLY A 116 -9.16 0.79 -7.37
CA GLY A 116 -8.30 1.26 -8.46
C GLY A 116 -7.36 2.35 -7.94
N VAL A 117 -6.08 2.26 -8.30
CA VAL A 117 -5.07 3.26 -7.95
C VAL A 117 -4.45 3.81 -9.22
N TYR A 118 -4.44 5.13 -9.35
CA TYR A 118 -3.78 5.85 -10.42
C TYR A 118 -2.68 6.74 -9.87
N VAL A 119 -1.50 6.67 -10.48
CA VAL A 119 -0.34 7.50 -10.16
C VAL A 119 0.13 8.20 -11.42
N ASP A 120 0.28 9.52 -11.37
CA ASP A 120 1.02 10.31 -12.34
C ASP A 120 2.22 10.95 -11.65
N VAL A 121 3.41 10.37 -11.83
CA VAL A 121 4.64 10.85 -11.22
C VAL A 121 5.01 12.24 -11.76
N SER A 122 4.80 12.48 -13.06
CA SER A 122 5.13 13.76 -13.71
C SER A 122 4.15 14.87 -13.32
N GLY A 123 2.87 14.52 -13.18
CA GLY A 123 1.81 15.43 -12.78
C GLY A 123 1.61 15.54 -11.27
N GLY A 124 2.38 14.79 -10.46
CA GLY A 124 2.29 14.82 -8.99
C GLY A 124 0.93 14.38 -8.44
N THR A 125 0.23 13.49 -9.14
CA THR A 125 -1.15 13.10 -8.80
C THR A 125 -1.22 11.64 -8.36
N LEU A 126 -1.92 11.40 -7.24
CA LEU A 126 -2.34 10.07 -6.78
C LEU A 126 -3.85 10.08 -6.63
N SER A 127 -4.54 9.10 -7.19
CA SER A 127 -5.99 8.98 -7.14
C SER A 127 -6.41 7.56 -6.79
N PHE A 128 -7.46 7.45 -5.99
CA PHE A 128 -8.07 6.19 -5.58
C PHE A 128 -9.52 6.15 -6.08
N TYR A 129 -9.93 4.99 -6.59
CA TYR A 129 -11.26 4.71 -7.11
C TYR A 129 -11.84 3.49 -6.39
N SER A 130 -13.13 3.52 -6.08
CA SER A 130 -13.87 2.41 -5.46
C SER A 130 -14.81 1.75 -6.46
#